data_AF-A0AAW3ISF4-F1
#
_entry.id   AF-A0AAW3ISF4-F1
#
_cell.length_a   1.000
_cell.length_b   1.000
_cell.length_c   1.000
_cell.angle_alpha   90.00
_cell.angle_beta   90.00
_cell.angle_gamma   90.00
#
_symmetry.space_group_name_H-M   'P 1'
#
loop_
_entity.id
_entity.type
_entity.pdbx_description
1 polymer ?
#
loop_
_entity_poly.entity_id
_entity_poly.type
_entity_poly.pdbx_seq_one_letter_code
_entity_poly.pdbx_strand_id
1 'polypeptide(L)'
;MLNISTQKETLYIDDLPLTESHLLESAKSHASESAIADSLQDAINDYSYQLEEITAWTDGGRSVISPALNVMIDSLLNGTSNDKRSEDIMQILVLDLMVNSQNWGIDLSILGNKKDKYFGYITENFGSGMHNNYMGKDTDTPEKVIDWFLNTVVTTLLPMVGAGIPTDSATAKALTYFNLDSNKSNLRSLVSGSNYNTQDSISHTSSISTHLSPSLKLFVLAQAASDGLIEANVWNDIIVGDLSRIKELVLKKNNATNQELAQWIVDNCAGWGFDSTGQLDFNRGQAGGIPVNMLMDFFNNYPSRLLTDEEIKNINRIGDTVKMIQQTLKYWIQIMRDERMAIARNI
;
A
#
# COMPACT_ATOMS: atom_id res chain seq x y z
N MET A 1 -27.20 15.65 -57.08
CA MET A 1 -27.99 16.69 -56.40
C MET A 1 -28.70 16.04 -55.23
N LEU A 2 -28.45 16.55 -54.03
CA LEU A 2 -29.33 16.35 -52.88
C LEU A 2 -30.72 16.94 -53.20
N ASN A 3 -31.79 16.22 -52.85
CA ASN A 3 -32.79 16.80 -51.97
C ASN A 3 -33.62 15.73 -51.25
N ILE A 4 -33.89 16.05 -49.98
CA ILE A 4 -34.49 15.24 -48.90
C ILE A 4 -36.01 15.40 -48.90
N SER A 5 -36.77 14.38 -48.49
CA SER A 5 -37.92 14.55 -47.54
C SER A 5 -38.64 13.23 -47.19
N THR A 6 -38.55 12.89 -45.89
CA THR A 6 -39.55 12.29 -44.93
C THR A 6 -40.23 10.96 -45.29
N GLN A 7 -40.45 9.99 -44.38
CA GLN A 7 -40.90 10.05 -42.98
C GLN A 7 -40.33 8.91 -42.12
N LYS A 8 -40.29 9.18 -40.81
CA LYS A 8 -40.06 8.25 -39.70
C LYS A 8 -41.07 7.10 -39.69
N GLU A 9 -40.61 5.87 -39.68
CA GLU A 9 -41.32 4.77 -39.01
C GLU A 9 -40.63 4.50 -37.68
N THR A 10 -41.25 5.01 -36.64
CA THR A 10 -41.02 4.60 -35.25
C THR A 10 -41.57 3.18 -35.14
N LEU A 11 -40.68 2.17 -35.04
CA LEU A 11 -41.08 0.83 -34.62
C LEU A 11 -41.52 0.91 -33.16
N TYR A 12 -42.83 0.92 -32.94
CA TYR A 12 -43.42 0.64 -31.64
C TYR A 12 -43.10 -0.82 -31.30
N ILE A 13 -42.38 -1.04 -30.20
CA ILE A 13 -42.34 -2.35 -29.53
C ILE A 13 -43.54 -2.37 -28.58
N ASP A 14 -44.73 -2.45 -29.15
CA ASP A 14 -45.90 -2.95 -28.43
C ASP A 14 -46.13 -4.35 -28.98
N ASP A 15 -46.32 -5.32 -28.08
CA ASP A 15 -46.50 -6.76 -28.31
C ASP A 15 -45.24 -7.64 -28.33
N LEU A 16 -44.46 -7.57 -27.24
CA LEU A 16 -43.87 -8.83 -26.72
C LEU A 16 -45.02 -9.69 -26.19
N PRO A 17 -45.10 -10.99 -26.50
CA PRO A 17 -46.10 -11.86 -25.89
C PRO A 17 -45.99 -11.74 -24.37
N LEU A 18 -47.11 -11.57 -23.65
CA LEU A 18 -47.19 -11.35 -22.19
C LEU A 18 -46.28 -12.30 -21.38
N THR A 19 -46.01 -13.50 -21.89
CA THR A 19 -45.08 -14.47 -21.32
C THR A 19 -43.61 -14.08 -21.42
N GLU A 20 -43.15 -13.52 -22.54
CA GLU A 20 -41.76 -13.05 -22.70
C GLU A 20 -41.48 -11.77 -21.91
N SER A 21 -42.45 -10.84 -21.81
CA SER A 21 -42.27 -9.62 -21.00
C SER A 21 -42.19 -9.95 -19.51
N HIS A 22 -43.05 -10.85 -19.01
CA HIS A 22 -43.01 -11.32 -17.62
C HIS A 22 -41.71 -12.09 -17.29
N LEU A 23 -41.19 -12.89 -18.23
CA LEU A 23 -39.91 -13.58 -18.05
C LEU A 23 -38.73 -12.59 -18.01
N LEU A 24 -38.76 -11.53 -18.82
CA LEU A 24 -37.73 -10.49 -18.81
C LEU A 24 -37.77 -9.65 -17.52
N GLU A 25 -38.98 -9.38 -17.01
CA GLU A 25 -39.20 -8.62 -15.79
C GLU A 25 -38.82 -9.43 -14.54
N SER A 26 -39.15 -10.73 -14.51
CA SER A 26 -38.67 -11.69 -13.51
C SER A 26 -37.15 -11.86 -13.55
N ALA A 27 -36.54 -11.95 -14.73
CA ALA A 27 -35.08 -12.04 -14.86
C ALA A 27 -34.38 -10.76 -14.36
N LYS A 28 -34.97 -9.58 -14.61
CA LYS A 28 -34.48 -8.29 -14.08
C LYS A 28 -34.65 -8.17 -12.57
N SER A 29 -35.79 -8.60 -12.02
CA SER A 29 -36.00 -8.59 -10.57
C SER A 29 -34.98 -9.52 -9.88
N HIS A 30 -34.78 -10.72 -10.41
CA HIS A 30 -33.77 -11.66 -9.91
C HIS A 30 -32.35 -11.12 -9.99
N ALA A 31 -32.00 -10.41 -11.06
CA ALA A 31 -30.70 -9.75 -11.17
C ALA A 31 -30.53 -8.65 -10.09
N SER A 32 -31.59 -7.87 -9.82
CA SER A 32 -31.56 -6.84 -8.78
C SER A 32 -31.55 -7.41 -7.35
N GLU A 33 -32.26 -8.50 -7.11
CA GLU A 33 -32.32 -9.17 -5.81
C GLU A 33 -31.00 -9.89 -5.48
N SER A 34 -30.37 -10.52 -6.47
CA SER A 34 -29.02 -11.10 -6.35
C SER A 34 -27.99 -10.02 -6.08
N ALA A 35 -28.05 -8.89 -6.80
CA ALA A 35 -27.11 -7.79 -6.59
C ALA A 35 -27.11 -7.23 -5.16
N ILE A 36 -28.28 -7.22 -4.49
CA ILE A 36 -28.38 -6.84 -3.07
C ILE A 36 -27.70 -7.88 -2.17
N ALA A 37 -27.93 -9.17 -2.44
CA ALA A 37 -27.28 -10.25 -1.69
C ALA A 37 -25.75 -10.22 -1.87
N ASP A 38 -25.28 -10.02 -3.10
CA ASP A 38 -23.87 -9.92 -3.46
C ASP A 38 -23.24 -8.70 -2.76
N SER A 39 -23.89 -7.54 -2.78
CA SER A 39 -23.41 -6.34 -2.07
C SER A 39 -23.31 -6.52 -0.55
N LEU A 40 -24.26 -7.24 0.07
CA LEU A 40 -24.19 -7.56 1.50
C LEU A 40 -23.07 -8.55 1.80
N GLN A 41 -22.81 -9.50 0.89
CA GLN A 41 -21.71 -10.45 1.02
C GLN A 41 -20.34 -9.76 0.86
N ASP A 42 -20.21 -8.85 -0.10
CA ASP A 42 -19.02 -8.03 -0.29
C ASP A 42 -18.72 -7.20 0.96
N ALA A 43 -19.74 -6.57 1.55
CA ALA A 43 -19.59 -5.84 2.80
C ALA A 43 -19.09 -6.73 3.95
N ILE A 44 -19.53 -8.00 4.05
CA ILE A 44 -19.01 -8.96 5.05
C ILE A 44 -17.53 -9.26 4.79
N ASN A 45 -17.13 -9.41 3.54
CA ASN A 45 -15.75 -9.68 3.16
C ASN A 45 -14.85 -8.48 3.50
N ASP A 46 -15.30 -7.25 3.21
CA ASP A 46 -14.59 -6.01 3.56
C ASP A 46 -14.34 -5.88 5.07
N TYR A 47 -15.35 -6.22 5.89
CA TYR A 47 -15.20 -6.22 7.34
C TYR A 47 -14.29 -7.34 7.85
N SER A 48 -14.25 -8.48 7.17
CA SER A 48 -13.33 -9.58 7.51
C SER A 48 -11.89 -9.16 7.24
N TYR A 49 -11.64 -8.49 6.12
CA TYR A 49 -10.33 -7.92 5.80
C TYR A 49 -9.90 -6.87 6.84
N GLN A 50 -10.79 -5.97 7.27
CA GLN A 50 -10.48 -5.02 8.35
C GLN A 50 -10.10 -5.71 9.67
N LEU A 51 -10.73 -6.84 10.01
CA LEU A 51 -10.37 -7.62 11.20
C LEU A 51 -9.00 -8.28 11.05
N GLU A 52 -8.65 -8.76 9.85
CA GLU A 52 -7.33 -9.31 9.56
C GLU A 52 -6.24 -8.24 9.70
N GLU A 53 -6.46 -7.01 9.21
CA GLU A 53 -5.54 -5.90 9.39
C GLU A 53 -5.33 -5.56 10.88
N ILE A 54 -6.39 -5.60 11.70
CA ILE A 54 -6.28 -5.38 13.15
C ILE A 54 -5.52 -6.53 13.82
N THR A 55 -5.80 -7.78 13.43
CA THR A 55 -5.19 -9.00 14.02
C THR A 55 -3.72 -9.14 13.62
N ALA A 56 -3.32 -8.65 12.46
CA ALA A 56 -1.94 -8.64 12.01
C ALA A 56 -0.99 -7.99 13.03
N TRP A 57 -1.41 -6.88 13.66
CA TRP A 57 -0.64 -6.20 14.70
C TRP A 57 -0.34 -7.08 15.92
N THR A 58 -1.25 -8.00 16.27
CA THR A 58 -1.05 -8.95 17.36
C THR A 58 -0.24 -10.17 16.98
N ASP A 59 -0.33 -10.61 15.73
CA ASP A 59 0.43 -11.77 15.25
C ASP A 59 1.92 -11.44 15.07
N GLY A 60 2.23 -10.21 14.67
CA GLY A 60 3.60 -9.82 14.38
C GLY A 60 4.12 -10.42 13.07
N GLY A 61 5.41 -10.27 12.83
CA GLY A 61 6.05 -10.77 11.62
C GLY A 61 5.52 -10.10 10.35
N ARG A 62 5.50 -10.88 9.27
CA ARG A 62 5.23 -10.35 7.92
C ARG A 62 3.82 -9.77 7.76
N SER A 63 2.84 -10.26 8.54
CA SER A 63 1.45 -9.80 8.44
C SER A 63 1.31 -8.31 8.81
N VAL A 64 2.18 -7.78 9.66
CA VAL A 64 2.16 -6.37 10.10
C VAL A 64 2.54 -5.39 8.98
N ILE A 65 3.34 -5.85 8.02
CA ILE A 65 3.95 -4.94 7.04
C ILE A 65 2.89 -4.32 6.13
N SER A 66 1.93 -5.10 5.61
CA SER A 66 0.92 -4.57 4.70
C SER A 66 -0.02 -3.54 5.34
N PRO A 67 -0.58 -3.76 6.55
CA PRO A 67 -1.31 -2.73 7.27
C PRO A 67 -0.48 -1.47 7.49
N ALA A 68 0.80 -1.60 7.88
CA ALA A 68 1.68 -0.44 8.06
C ALA A 68 1.87 0.34 6.75
N LEU A 69 2.12 -0.36 5.64
CA LEU A 69 2.31 0.24 4.32
C LEU A 69 1.03 0.90 3.79
N ASN A 70 -0.14 0.30 4.04
CA ASN A 70 -1.45 0.89 3.71
C ASN A 70 -1.65 2.23 4.42
N VAL A 71 -1.35 2.29 5.72
CA VAL A 71 -1.41 3.54 6.49
C VAL A 71 -0.43 4.58 5.96
N MET A 72 0.81 4.18 5.63
CA MET A 72 1.80 5.11 5.06
C MET A 72 1.34 5.69 3.72
N ILE A 73 0.85 4.85 2.80
CA ILE A 73 0.46 5.33 1.47
C ILE A 73 -0.78 6.20 1.54
N ASP A 74 -1.77 5.85 2.37
CA ASP A 74 -2.96 6.67 2.54
C ASP A 74 -2.61 8.06 3.11
N SER A 75 -1.67 8.12 4.05
CA SER A 75 -1.14 9.39 4.55
C SER A 75 -0.45 10.21 3.44
N LEU A 76 0.41 9.57 2.64
CA LEU A 76 1.14 10.23 1.55
C LEU A 76 0.22 10.71 0.43
N LEU A 77 -0.80 9.94 0.06
CA LEU A 77 -1.75 10.32 -0.99
C LEU A 77 -2.65 11.49 -0.57
N ASN A 78 -2.95 11.60 0.72
CA ASN A 78 -3.75 12.69 1.28
C ASN A 78 -2.92 13.93 1.68
N GLY A 79 -1.60 13.77 1.87
CA GLY A 79 -0.67 14.82 2.26
C GLY A 79 0.18 15.37 1.11
N THR A 80 0.68 16.59 1.26
CA THR A 80 1.58 17.24 0.29
C THR A 80 2.84 17.84 0.92
N SER A 81 3.04 17.68 2.23
CA SER A 81 4.16 18.26 2.99
C SER A 81 5.51 17.59 2.75
N ASN A 82 5.52 16.43 2.08
CA ASN A 82 6.71 15.63 1.84
C ASN A 82 7.20 15.83 0.39
N ASP A 83 8.33 16.52 0.25
CA ASP A 83 8.91 16.82 -1.06
C ASP A 83 9.49 15.58 -1.77
N LYS A 84 9.75 14.48 -1.05
CA LYS A 84 10.19 13.18 -1.59
C LYS A 84 9.06 12.16 -1.67
N ARG A 85 7.80 12.60 -1.53
CA ARG A 85 6.61 11.74 -1.54
C ARG A 85 6.60 10.70 -2.66
N SER A 86 6.97 11.07 -3.89
CA SER A 86 6.95 10.13 -5.01
C SER A 86 7.95 8.98 -4.82
N GLU A 87 9.12 9.24 -4.25
CA GLU A 87 10.08 8.16 -3.95
C GLU A 87 9.60 7.28 -2.80
N ASP A 88 8.94 7.87 -1.79
CA ASP A 88 8.35 7.11 -0.69
C ASP A 88 7.21 6.20 -1.18
N ILE A 89 6.34 6.69 -2.07
CA ILE A 89 5.30 5.87 -2.71
C ILE A 89 5.93 4.74 -3.54
N MET A 90 7.06 5.00 -4.24
CA MET A 90 7.82 3.97 -4.93
C MET A 90 8.35 2.90 -3.97
N GLN A 91 8.93 3.31 -2.83
CA GLN A 91 9.39 2.36 -1.81
C GLN A 91 8.24 1.49 -1.31
N ILE A 92 7.09 2.10 -0.97
CA ILE A 92 5.92 1.35 -0.48
C ILE A 92 5.46 0.31 -1.49
N LEU A 93 5.41 0.65 -2.78
CA LEU A 93 5.09 -0.32 -3.84
C LEU A 93 6.03 -1.53 -3.81
N VAL A 94 7.35 -1.27 -3.76
CA VAL A 94 8.36 -2.34 -3.75
C VAL A 94 8.22 -3.21 -2.50
N LEU A 95 8.06 -2.60 -1.32
CA LEU A 95 7.93 -3.30 -0.05
C LEU A 95 6.68 -4.20 -0.03
N ASP A 96 5.53 -3.67 -0.41
CA ASP A 96 4.26 -4.41 -0.40
C ASP A 96 4.27 -5.54 -1.43
N LEU A 97 4.84 -5.31 -2.61
CA LEU A 97 5.01 -6.33 -3.63
C LEU A 97 5.92 -7.48 -3.16
N MET A 98 7.01 -7.16 -2.47
CA MET A 98 7.87 -8.19 -1.85
C MET A 98 7.10 -9.02 -0.81
N VAL A 99 6.25 -8.35 -0.03
CA VAL A 99 5.45 -8.99 1.02
C VAL A 99 4.27 -9.79 0.49
N ASN A 100 3.69 -9.47 -0.66
CA ASN A 100 2.43 -10.12 -1.07
C ASN A 100 2.43 -10.81 -2.44
N SER A 101 3.44 -10.60 -3.28
CA SER A 101 3.47 -11.19 -4.62
C SER A 101 3.16 -12.68 -4.66
N GLN A 102 3.69 -13.47 -3.72
CA GLN A 102 3.38 -14.91 -3.61
C GLN A 102 1.91 -15.18 -3.28
N ASN A 103 1.31 -14.42 -2.36
CA ASN A 103 -0.11 -14.54 -2.00
C ASN A 103 -1.02 -14.18 -3.17
N TRP A 104 -0.57 -13.27 -4.03
CA TRP A 104 -1.26 -12.86 -5.25
C TRP A 104 -0.97 -13.77 -6.46
N GLY A 105 -0.16 -14.83 -6.28
CA GLY A 105 0.22 -15.73 -7.38
C GLY A 105 1.13 -15.09 -8.43
N ILE A 106 1.82 -14.00 -8.09
CA ILE A 106 2.70 -13.26 -9.00
C ILE A 106 4.14 -13.73 -8.81
N ASP A 107 4.70 -14.36 -9.84
CA ASP A 107 6.13 -14.61 -9.91
C ASP A 107 6.87 -13.32 -10.30
N LEU A 108 7.64 -12.77 -9.37
CA LEU A 108 8.39 -11.54 -9.60
C LEU A 108 9.54 -11.68 -10.62
N SER A 109 9.86 -12.88 -11.09
CA SER A 109 10.82 -13.09 -12.19
C SER A 109 10.43 -12.32 -13.46
N ILE A 110 9.14 -11.99 -13.64
CA ILE A 110 8.62 -11.17 -14.74
C ILE A 110 9.26 -9.77 -14.82
N LEU A 111 9.85 -9.28 -13.72
CA LEU A 111 10.53 -7.98 -13.66
C LEU A 111 12.00 -8.03 -14.10
N GLY A 112 12.48 -9.23 -14.47
CA GLY A 112 13.81 -9.48 -15.00
C GLY A 112 14.93 -9.51 -13.96
N ASN A 113 16.14 -9.85 -14.41
CA ASN A 113 17.28 -10.20 -13.56
C ASN A 113 17.83 -9.04 -12.71
N LYS A 114 17.43 -7.79 -12.99
CA LYS A 114 17.84 -6.61 -12.20
C LYS A 114 16.98 -6.40 -10.96
N LYS A 115 15.84 -7.09 -10.84
CA LYS A 115 14.84 -6.85 -9.80
C LYS A 115 15.43 -6.81 -8.40
N ASP A 116 16.12 -7.86 -7.95
CA ASP A 116 16.59 -7.92 -6.56
C ASP A 116 17.59 -6.81 -6.24
N LYS A 117 18.48 -6.53 -7.20
CA LYS A 117 19.45 -5.42 -7.08
C LYS A 117 18.74 -4.07 -6.97
N TYR A 118 17.78 -3.79 -7.85
CA TYR A 118 17.11 -2.49 -7.87
C TYR A 118 16.09 -2.34 -6.74
N PHE A 119 15.46 -3.42 -6.26
CA PHE A 119 14.65 -3.38 -5.04
C PHE A 119 15.51 -3.04 -3.82
N GLY A 120 16.70 -3.63 -3.71
CA GLY A 120 17.66 -3.24 -2.67
C GLY A 120 18.09 -1.78 -2.80
N TYR A 121 18.39 -1.31 -4.01
CA TYR A 121 18.74 0.09 -4.22
C TYR A 121 17.60 1.04 -3.82
N ILE A 122 16.36 0.73 -4.25
CA ILE A 122 15.17 1.53 -3.96
C ILE A 122 14.91 1.63 -2.45
N THR A 123 14.98 0.51 -1.74
CA THR A 123 14.67 0.45 -0.30
C THR A 123 15.73 1.09 0.58
N GLU A 124 16.97 1.24 0.09
CA GLU A 124 18.04 1.88 0.84
C GLU A 124 18.31 3.33 0.44
N ASN A 125 18.32 3.67 -0.85
CA ASN A 125 18.97 4.90 -1.33
C ASN A 125 18.00 5.95 -1.88
N PHE A 126 16.71 5.67 -1.87
CA PHE A 126 15.67 6.56 -2.37
C PHE A 126 14.66 6.83 -1.27
N GLY A 127 13.87 7.89 -1.42
CA GLY A 127 12.91 8.28 -0.41
C GLY A 127 13.50 9.26 0.59
N SER A 128 12.62 9.72 1.46
CA SER A 128 12.91 10.80 2.40
C SER A 128 14.12 10.49 3.26
N GLY A 129 15.14 11.35 3.19
CA GLY A 129 16.33 11.25 4.02
C GLY A 129 17.35 10.16 3.64
N MET A 130 17.24 9.56 2.44
CA MET A 130 18.03 8.37 2.07
C MET A 130 19.01 8.54 0.90
N HIS A 131 19.01 9.69 0.22
CA HIS A 131 19.90 9.88 -0.93
C HIS A 131 21.37 9.59 -0.58
N ASN A 132 22.00 8.65 -1.27
CA ASN A 132 23.32 8.12 -0.93
C ASN A 132 24.21 7.99 -2.17
N ASN A 133 25.53 8.03 -1.99
CA ASN A 133 26.48 7.55 -2.97
C ASN A 133 26.70 6.04 -2.86
N TYR A 134 25.75 5.25 -3.33
CA TYR A 134 25.77 3.79 -3.19
C TYR A 134 26.70 3.07 -4.19
N MET A 135 27.12 1.87 -3.81
CA MET A 135 27.94 1.02 -4.66
C MET A 135 27.24 0.72 -5.99
N GLY A 136 27.93 0.96 -7.11
CA GLY A 136 27.41 0.71 -8.46
C GLY A 136 26.60 1.85 -9.06
N LYS A 137 26.41 2.97 -8.35
CA LYS A 137 25.70 4.16 -8.82
C LYS A 137 26.20 4.69 -10.17
N ASP A 138 27.50 4.61 -10.47
CA ASP A 138 28.04 5.07 -11.77
C ASP A 138 27.50 4.24 -12.96
N THR A 139 27.20 2.96 -12.72
CA THR A 139 26.64 2.07 -13.74
C THR A 139 25.11 2.11 -13.72
N ASP A 140 24.51 1.94 -12.55
CA ASP A 140 23.08 1.95 -12.30
C ASP A 140 22.71 3.26 -11.59
N THR A 141 22.75 4.37 -12.34
CA THR A 141 22.47 5.72 -11.82
C THR A 141 21.05 5.81 -11.24
N PRO A 142 20.78 6.77 -10.36
CA PRO A 142 19.44 6.99 -9.83
C PRO A 142 18.37 7.09 -10.93
N GLU A 143 18.68 7.81 -12.02
CA GLU A 143 17.79 7.92 -13.18
C GLU A 143 17.52 6.56 -13.83
N LYS A 144 18.54 5.70 -13.99
CA LYS A 144 18.36 4.36 -14.57
C LYS A 144 17.52 3.45 -13.68
N VAL A 145 17.64 3.58 -12.36
CA VAL A 145 16.83 2.81 -11.40
C VAL A 145 15.37 3.26 -11.47
N ILE A 146 15.11 4.57 -11.45
CA ILE A 146 13.76 5.14 -11.61
C ILE A 146 13.16 4.80 -12.97
N ASP A 147 13.96 4.87 -14.04
CA ASP A 147 13.53 4.49 -15.39
C ASP A 147 13.08 3.04 -15.45
N TRP A 148 13.86 2.13 -14.89
CA TRP A 148 13.49 0.73 -14.81
C TRP A 148 12.23 0.53 -13.98
N PHE A 149 12.11 1.20 -12.83
CA PHE A 149 10.91 1.09 -12.00
C PHE A 149 9.66 1.51 -12.77
N LEU A 150 9.68 2.68 -13.42
CA LEU A 150 8.54 3.21 -14.16
C LEU A 150 8.22 2.39 -15.42
N ASN A 151 9.24 2.01 -16.20
CA ASN A 151 9.05 1.36 -17.50
C ASN A 151 8.91 -0.16 -17.42
N THR A 152 9.32 -0.78 -16.31
CA THR A 152 9.20 -2.22 -16.07
C THR A 152 8.20 -2.50 -14.97
N VAL A 153 8.46 -2.07 -13.73
CA VAL A 153 7.59 -2.43 -12.59
C VAL A 153 6.18 -1.87 -12.77
N VAL A 154 6.04 -0.55 -12.97
CA VAL A 154 4.72 0.08 -13.10
C VAL A 154 3.99 -0.42 -14.35
N THR A 155 4.65 -0.45 -15.50
CA THR A 155 4.04 -0.91 -16.76
C THR A 155 3.60 -2.37 -16.73
N THR A 156 4.40 -3.26 -16.13
CA THR A 156 4.08 -4.69 -16.06
C THR A 156 2.96 -4.99 -15.07
N LEU A 157 2.93 -4.31 -13.92
CA LEU A 157 2.00 -4.65 -12.83
C LEU A 157 0.68 -3.89 -12.87
N LEU A 158 0.62 -2.70 -13.48
CA LEU A 158 -0.62 -1.92 -13.56
C LEU A 158 -1.81 -2.71 -14.15
N PRO A 159 -1.66 -3.52 -15.23
CA PRO A 159 -2.75 -4.35 -15.75
C PRO A 159 -3.18 -5.49 -14.83
N MET A 160 -2.41 -5.82 -13.79
CA MET A 160 -2.72 -6.89 -12.83
C MET A 160 -3.58 -6.41 -11.67
N VAL A 161 -3.81 -5.10 -11.53
CA VAL A 161 -4.72 -4.54 -10.50
C VAL A 161 -6.14 -5.01 -10.76
N GLY A 162 -6.77 -5.63 -9.75
CA GLY A 162 -8.11 -6.23 -9.83
C GLY A 162 -8.15 -7.62 -10.48
N ALA A 163 -7.08 -8.06 -11.16
CA ALA A 163 -6.97 -9.39 -11.75
C ALA A 163 -6.10 -10.36 -10.92
N GLY A 164 -5.20 -9.82 -10.10
CA GLY A 164 -4.36 -10.57 -9.16
C GLY A 164 -3.88 -9.71 -7.99
N ILE A 165 -3.60 -8.42 -8.23
CA ILE A 165 -3.27 -7.45 -7.19
C ILE A 165 -4.59 -6.86 -6.64
N PRO A 166 -4.91 -7.01 -5.33
CA PRO A 166 -6.09 -6.42 -4.71
C PRO A 166 -6.10 -4.90 -4.87
N THR A 167 -7.26 -4.33 -5.22
CA THR A 167 -7.40 -2.90 -5.56
C THR A 167 -7.16 -1.96 -4.38
N ASP A 168 -7.31 -2.45 -3.17
CA ASP A 168 -7.11 -1.77 -1.89
C ASP A 168 -5.68 -1.90 -1.34
N SER A 169 -4.85 -2.78 -1.93
CA SER A 169 -3.45 -2.95 -1.54
C SER A 169 -2.62 -1.68 -1.77
N ALA A 170 -1.56 -1.51 -0.98
CA ALA A 170 -0.62 -0.40 -1.14
C ALA A 170 0.04 -0.41 -2.53
N THR A 171 0.32 -1.59 -3.08
CA THR A 171 0.79 -1.77 -4.46
C THR A 171 -0.19 -1.20 -5.47
N ALA A 172 -1.49 -1.53 -5.39
CA ALA A 172 -2.51 -1.00 -6.31
C ALA A 172 -2.68 0.52 -6.20
N LYS A 173 -2.69 1.06 -4.97
CA LYS A 173 -2.73 2.50 -4.72
C LYS A 173 -1.53 3.22 -5.33
N ALA A 174 -0.32 2.69 -5.16
CA ALA A 174 0.90 3.24 -5.75
C ALA A 174 0.94 3.14 -7.28
N LEU A 175 0.50 2.01 -7.85
CA LEU A 175 0.38 1.84 -9.30
C LEU A 175 -0.62 2.85 -9.89
N THR A 176 -1.75 3.05 -9.22
CA THR A 176 -2.75 4.07 -9.60
C THR A 176 -2.15 5.47 -9.56
N TYR A 177 -1.39 5.79 -8.51
CA TYR A 177 -0.66 7.06 -8.42
C TYR A 177 0.29 7.26 -9.61
N PHE A 178 1.10 6.26 -9.94
CA PHE A 178 2.02 6.33 -11.06
C PHE A 178 1.38 6.12 -12.44
N ASN A 179 0.08 5.86 -12.54
CA ASN A 179 -0.60 5.84 -13.84
C ASN A 179 -0.62 7.24 -14.48
N LEU A 180 -0.56 8.31 -13.66
CA LEU A 180 -0.49 9.69 -14.14
C LEU A 180 0.94 10.07 -14.56
N ASP A 181 1.12 10.54 -15.80
CA ASP A 181 2.43 10.93 -16.33
C ASP A 181 3.08 12.10 -15.58
N SER A 182 2.29 12.97 -14.95
CA SER A 182 2.79 14.03 -14.08
C SER A 182 3.52 13.47 -12.85
N ASN A 183 2.98 12.39 -12.24
CA ASN A 183 3.59 11.74 -11.08
C ASN A 183 4.87 10.96 -11.48
N LYS A 184 4.86 10.33 -12.66
CA LYS A 184 6.09 9.74 -13.24
C LYS A 184 7.16 10.80 -13.45
N SER A 185 6.78 11.94 -14.04
CA SER A 185 7.70 13.05 -14.31
C SER A 185 8.24 13.68 -13.02
N ASN A 186 7.40 13.79 -11.99
CA ASN A 186 7.82 14.24 -10.66
C ASN A 186 8.89 13.29 -10.08
N LEU A 187 8.66 11.98 -10.07
CA LEU A 187 9.65 11.01 -9.59
C LEU A 187 10.99 11.12 -10.34
N ARG A 188 10.95 11.29 -11.67
CA ARG A 188 12.16 11.51 -12.48
C ARG A 188 12.91 12.78 -12.10
N SER A 189 12.18 13.86 -11.81
CA SER A 189 12.78 15.13 -11.42
C SER A 189 13.50 15.06 -10.08
N LEU A 190 13.07 14.18 -9.16
CA LEU A 190 13.71 14.02 -7.85
C LEU A 190 15.12 13.46 -7.95
N VAL A 191 15.40 12.70 -9.01
CA VAL A 191 16.69 12.05 -9.22
C VAL A 191 17.57 12.71 -10.28
N SER A 192 17.08 13.72 -11.00
CA SER A 192 17.80 14.32 -12.12
C SER A 192 18.88 15.30 -11.67
N GLY A 193 20.13 15.08 -12.08
CA GLY A 193 21.22 16.03 -11.87
C GLY A 193 21.45 16.35 -10.38
N SER A 194 21.40 17.63 -10.00
CA SER A 194 21.61 18.05 -8.60
C SER A 194 20.44 17.74 -7.66
N ASN A 195 19.29 17.29 -8.18
CA ASN A 195 18.12 17.00 -7.34
C ASN A 195 18.29 15.72 -6.50
N TYR A 196 19.11 14.79 -6.99
CA TYR A 196 19.60 13.66 -6.20
C TYR A 196 20.71 14.14 -5.24
N ASN A 197 20.31 14.95 -4.27
CA ASN A 197 21.22 15.57 -3.31
C ASN A 197 21.52 14.62 -2.14
N THR A 198 22.75 14.09 -2.07
CA THR A 198 23.16 13.22 -0.96
C THR A 198 23.26 13.94 0.37
N GLN A 199 23.43 15.28 0.37
CA GLN A 199 23.41 16.07 1.61
C GLN A 199 22.04 16.13 2.28
N ASP A 200 20.98 15.72 1.58
CA ASP A 200 19.63 15.62 2.13
C ASP A 200 19.44 14.37 3.01
N SER A 201 20.41 13.44 3.04
CA SER A 201 20.30 12.27 3.91
C SER A 201 20.35 12.63 5.40
N ILE A 202 19.55 11.92 6.21
CA ILE A 202 19.52 12.12 7.68
C ILE A 202 20.87 11.90 8.37
N SER A 203 21.81 11.22 7.70
CA SER A 203 23.19 11.00 8.18
C SER A 203 23.97 12.30 8.41
N HIS A 204 23.55 13.39 7.75
CA HIS A 204 24.23 14.67 7.77
C HIS A 204 23.53 15.68 8.69
N THR A 205 24.33 16.45 9.44
CA THR A 205 23.80 17.53 10.30
C THR A 205 23.12 18.65 9.52
N SER A 206 23.48 18.82 8.24
CA SER A 206 22.90 19.80 7.33
C SER A 206 21.67 19.29 6.57
N SER A 207 21.25 18.03 6.82
CA SER A 207 20.04 17.47 6.22
C SER A 207 18.85 18.37 6.47
N ILE A 208 18.16 18.72 5.39
CA ILE A 208 16.91 19.47 5.44
C ILE A 208 15.69 18.56 5.33
N SER A 209 15.89 17.24 5.22
CA SER A 209 14.80 16.28 5.18
C SER A 209 13.93 16.43 6.41
N THR A 210 12.63 16.51 6.16
CA THR A 210 11.59 16.62 7.19
C THR A 210 10.91 15.27 7.45
N HIS A 211 11.13 14.28 6.59
CA HIS A 211 10.48 12.98 6.67
C HIS A 211 11.52 11.84 6.65
N LEU A 212 11.07 10.67 7.09
CA LEU A 212 11.85 9.44 7.08
C LEU A 212 11.24 8.50 6.03
N SER A 213 12.07 7.83 5.23
CA SER A 213 11.60 6.90 4.21
C SER A 213 10.77 5.76 4.81
N PRO A 214 9.81 5.19 4.06
CA PRO A 214 9.02 4.03 4.50
C PRO A 214 9.87 2.88 5.02
N SER A 215 10.98 2.57 4.34
CA SER A 215 11.88 1.49 4.76
C SER A 215 12.49 1.79 6.14
N LEU A 216 13.02 2.99 6.37
CA LEU A 216 13.57 3.35 7.68
C LEU A 216 12.49 3.48 8.75
N LYS A 217 11.28 3.94 8.43
CA LYS A 217 10.15 3.94 9.37
C LYS A 217 9.86 2.55 9.91
N LEU A 218 9.90 1.53 9.05
CA LEU A 218 9.73 0.14 9.47
C LEU A 218 10.86 -0.32 10.41
N PHE A 219 12.14 -0.05 10.08
CA PHE A 219 13.26 -0.40 10.95
C PHE A 219 13.18 0.31 12.32
N VAL A 220 12.94 1.63 12.31
CA VAL A 220 12.85 2.43 13.53
C VAL A 220 11.68 1.98 14.40
N LEU A 221 10.52 1.74 13.79
CA LEU A 221 9.34 1.26 14.51
C LEU A 221 9.60 -0.13 15.13
N ALA A 222 10.15 -1.06 14.35
CA ALA A 222 10.44 -2.41 14.81
C ALA A 222 11.39 -2.41 16.02
N GLN A 223 12.48 -1.63 15.91
CA GLN A 223 13.49 -1.56 16.96
C GLN A 223 12.95 -0.85 18.21
N ALA A 224 12.32 0.32 18.04
CA ALA A 224 11.77 1.08 19.18
C ALA A 224 10.66 0.30 19.92
N ALA A 225 9.85 -0.48 19.20
CA ALA A 225 8.87 -1.37 19.81
C ALA A 225 9.51 -2.52 20.57
N SER A 226 10.53 -3.17 19.98
CA SER A 226 11.23 -4.30 20.60
C SER A 226 11.97 -3.89 21.87
N ASP A 227 12.51 -2.67 21.91
CA ASP A 227 13.18 -2.08 23.08
C ASP A 227 12.19 -1.55 24.13
N GLY A 228 10.88 -1.59 23.87
CA GLY A 228 9.86 -1.05 24.76
C GLY A 228 9.88 0.48 24.89
N LEU A 229 10.44 1.20 23.93
CA LEU A 229 10.53 2.68 23.94
C LEU A 229 9.19 3.35 23.60
N ILE A 230 8.30 2.62 22.93
CA ILE A 230 7.01 3.07 22.45
C ILE A 230 5.92 2.05 22.79
N GLU A 231 4.74 2.57 23.08
CA GLU A 231 3.53 1.77 23.31
C GLU A 231 2.74 1.59 22.02
N ALA A 232 1.84 0.59 21.99
CA ALA A 232 1.00 0.24 20.85
C ALA A 232 0.25 1.42 20.21
N ASN A 233 -0.29 2.32 21.04
CA ASN A 233 -1.03 3.51 20.63
C ASN A 233 -0.17 4.57 19.92
N VAL A 234 1.16 4.48 20.01
CA VAL A 234 2.11 5.44 19.41
C VAL A 234 2.71 4.92 18.10
N TRP A 235 2.46 3.66 17.72
CA TRP A 235 3.01 3.10 16.49
C TRP A 235 2.62 3.93 15.26
N ASN A 236 1.36 4.36 15.19
CA ASN A 236 0.87 5.20 14.10
C ASN A 236 1.64 6.52 13.99
N ASP A 237 2.04 7.12 15.12
CA ASP A 237 2.81 8.37 15.13
C ASP A 237 4.20 8.21 14.47
N ILE A 238 4.81 7.02 14.53
CA ILE A 238 6.05 6.75 13.77
C ILE A 238 5.74 6.51 12.29
N ILE A 239 4.69 5.72 12.02
CA ILE A 239 4.28 5.33 10.66
C ILE A 239 3.97 6.58 9.81
N VAL A 240 3.19 7.52 10.32
CA VAL A 240 2.78 8.72 9.55
C VAL A 240 3.55 10.00 9.93
N GLY A 241 4.21 10.02 11.09
CA GLY A 241 4.85 11.24 11.60
C GLY A 241 6.05 11.72 10.78
N ASP A 242 6.36 13.00 10.96
CA ASP A 242 7.58 13.62 10.46
C ASP A 242 8.80 13.26 11.33
N LEU A 243 9.98 13.67 10.90
CA LEU A 243 11.22 13.41 11.64
C LEU A 243 11.19 14.04 13.03
N SER A 244 10.55 15.20 13.21
CA SER A 244 10.46 15.86 14.52
C SER A 244 9.73 14.97 15.52
N ARG A 245 8.58 14.43 15.13
CA ARG A 245 7.80 13.50 15.96
C ARG A 245 8.54 12.20 16.21
N ILE A 246 9.13 11.60 15.18
CA ILE A 246 9.89 10.34 15.33
C ILE A 246 11.05 10.53 16.31
N LYS A 247 11.79 11.64 16.20
CA LYS A 247 12.89 11.97 17.12
C LYS A 247 12.44 12.17 18.55
N GLU A 248 11.33 12.88 18.78
CA GLU A 248 10.74 13.02 20.10
C GLU A 248 10.42 11.65 20.73
N LEU A 249 9.82 10.76 19.95
CA LEU A 249 9.38 9.45 20.43
C LEU A 249 10.54 8.51 20.74
N VAL A 250 11.52 8.45 19.84
CA VAL A 250 12.62 7.48 19.90
C VAL A 250 13.77 7.97 20.77
N LEU A 251 14.16 9.25 20.62
CA LEU A 251 15.30 9.83 21.32
C LEU A 251 14.89 10.53 22.64
N LYS A 252 13.59 10.68 22.89
CA LYS A 252 13.04 11.43 24.04
C LYS A 252 13.60 12.86 24.11
N LYS A 253 13.82 13.51 22.95
CA LYS A 253 14.43 14.83 22.82
C LYS A 253 13.76 15.66 21.72
N ASN A 254 13.20 16.82 22.09
CA ASN A 254 12.43 17.68 21.16
C ASN A 254 13.28 18.42 20.11
N ASN A 255 14.58 18.60 20.35
CA ASN A 255 15.50 19.31 19.45
C ASN A 255 16.65 18.41 18.97
N ALA A 256 16.36 17.11 18.76
CA ALA A 256 17.37 16.22 18.21
C ALA A 256 17.62 16.54 16.73
N THR A 257 18.87 16.41 16.31
CA THR A 257 19.26 16.53 14.91
C THR A 257 18.90 15.26 14.13
N ASN A 258 18.87 15.34 12.80
CA ASN A 258 18.66 14.16 11.96
C ASN A 258 19.81 13.16 12.12
N GLN A 259 21.04 13.64 12.26
CA GLN A 259 22.21 12.79 12.50
C GLN A 259 22.12 12.04 13.84
N GLU A 260 21.54 12.64 14.89
CA GLU A 260 21.32 11.91 16.16
C GLU A 260 20.35 10.73 15.97
N LEU A 261 19.33 10.87 15.12
CA LEU A 261 18.47 9.73 14.77
C LEU A 261 19.22 8.70 13.93
N ALA A 262 20.03 9.13 12.95
CA ALA A 262 20.86 8.23 12.16
C ALA A 262 21.84 7.44 13.04
N GLN A 263 22.46 8.09 14.03
CA GLN A 263 23.32 7.42 15.02
C GLN A 263 22.53 6.41 15.84
N TRP A 264 21.32 6.76 16.30
CA TRP A 264 20.46 5.81 17.00
C TRP A 264 20.11 4.59 16.14
N ILE A 265 19.85 4.78 14.84
CA ILE A 265 19.63 3.66 13.90
C ILE A 265 20.88 2.78 13.83
N VAL A 266 22.08 3.35 13.71
CA VAL A 266 23.33 2.56 13.70
C VAL A 266 23.55 1.79 15.00
N ASP A 267 23.24 2.40 16.13
CA ASP A 267 23.49 1.82 17.45
C ASP A 267 22.50 0.71 17.82
N ASN A 268 21.26 0.78 17.29
CA ASN A 268 20.16 -0.09 17.73
C ASN A 268 19.59 -0.97 16.62
N CYS A 269 19.56 -0.52 15.36
CA CYS A 269 18.97 -1.29 14.26
C CYS A 269 20.02 -2.19 13.59
N ALA A 270 19.85 -3.51 13.71
CA ALA A 270 20.76 -4.47 13.12
C ALA A 270 20.94 -4.26 11.60
N GLY A 271 22.18 -4.38 11.13
CA GLY A 271 22.56 -4.25 9.71
C GLY A 271 22.97 -2.84 9.30
N TRP A 272 22.51 -1.80 9.99
CA TRP A 272 22.85 -0.42 9.66
C TRP A 272 24.25 -0.02 10.18
N GLY A 273 24.90 0.88 9.45
CA GLY A 273 26.16 1.48 9.81
C GLY A 273 26.38 2.80 9.07
N PHE A 274 27.49 3.46 9.36
CA PHE A 274 27.99 4.53 8.51
C PHE A 274 29.06 3.98 7.58
N ASP A 275 28.98 4.34 6.31
CA ASP A 275 30.03 4.08 5.34
C ASP A 275 31.26 5.00 5.59
N SER A 276 32.28 4.87 4.73
CA SER A 276 33.49 5.70 4.82
C SER A 276 33.26 7.21 4.62
N THR A 277 32.11 7.61 4.08
CA THR A 277 31.71 9.00 3.86
C THR A 277 30.82 9.56 4.97
N GLY A 278 30.51 8.74 5.99
CA GLY A 278 29.64 9.11 7.11
C GLY A 278 28.15 9.00 6.75
N GLN A 279 27.82 8.28 5.69
CA GLN A 279 26.48 8.11 5.17
C GLN A 279 25.88 6.80 5.67
N LEU A 280 24.62 6.85 6.11
CA LEU A 280 23.87 5.70 6.59
C LEU A 280 23.74 4.70 5.44
N ASP A 281 24.17 3.47 5.72
CA ASP A 281 24.34 2.41 4.74
C ASP A 281 24.05 1.06 5.41
N PHE A 282 23.29 0.23 4.72
CA PHE A 282 22.93 -1.10 5.18
C PHE A 282 23.98 -2.11 4.73
N ASN A 283 24.38 -2.97 5.66
CA ASN A 283 25.43 -3.96 5.46
C ASN A 283 26.83 -3.35 5.19
N ARG A 284 27.07 -2.11 5.61
CA ARG A 284 28.40 -1.46 5.74
C ARG A 284 29.22 -1.49 4.44
N GLY A 285 28.58 -1.22 3.31
CA GLY A 285 29.16 -1.09 1.99
C GLY A 285 29.43 -2.43 1.32
N GLN A 286 28.96 -3.55 1.86
CA GLN A 286 29.10 -4.86 1.22
C GLN A 286 28.13 -5.03 0.04
N ALA A 287 27.07 -4.23 -0.02
CA ALA A 287 26.11 -4.16 -1.11
C ALA A 287 25.77 -2.69 -1.38
N GLY A 288 25.24 -2.36 -2.56
CA GLY A 288 24.76 -1.01 -2.86
C GLY A 288 23.31 -0.74 -2.43
N GLY A 289 22.70 -1.65 -1.68
CA GLY A 289 21.28 -1.67 -1.36
C GLY A 289 20.95 -2.80 -0.38
N ILE A 290 19.82 -2.71 0.33
CA ILE A 290 19.39 -3.75 1.28
C ILE A 290 19.14 -5.05 0.51
N PRO A 291 19.86 -6.16 0.81
CA PRO A 291 19.60 -7.43 0.14
C PRO A 291 18.15 -7.89 0.39
N VAL A 292 17.45 -8.26 -0.68
CA VAL A 292 16.02 -8.65 -0.63
C VAL A 292 15.77 -9.75 0.40
N ASN A 293 16.64 -10.75 0.51
CA ASN A 293 16.52 -11.82 1.50
C ASN A 293 16.61 -11.30 2.94
N MET A 294 17.54 -10.37 3.23
CA MET A 294 17.65 -9.77 4.56
C MET A 294 16.43 -8.92 4.90
N LEU A 295 15.86 -8.21 3.91
CA LEU A 295 14.63 -7.45 4.11
C LEU A 295 13.44 -8.37 4.39
N MET A 296 13.33 -9.51 3.68
CA MET A 296 12.31 -10.52 3.97
C MET A 296 12.50 -11.17 5.34
N ASP A 297 13.73 -11.44 5.75
CA ASP A 297 14.04 -11.95 7.09
C ASP A 297 13.67 -10.94 8.18
N PHE A 298 13.92 -9.65 7.95
CA PHE A 298 13.46 -8.57 8.82
C PHE A 298 11.93 -8.55 8.94
N PHE A 299 11.19 -8.64 7.83
CA PHE A 299 9.73 -8.69 7.86
C PHE A 299 9.19 -9.90 8.61
N ASN A 300 9.78 -11.09 8.42
CA ASN A 300 9.33 -12.30 9.09
C ASN A 300 9.47 -12.21 10.62
N ASN A 301 10.37 -11.37 11.13
CA ASN A 301 10.64 -11.19 12.55
C ASN A 301 10.16 -9.83 13.10
N TYR A 302 9.27 -9.14 12.37
CA TYR A 302 8.72 -7.86 12.82
C TYR A 302 7.99 -8.01 14.17
N PRO A 303 8.10 -7.04 15.11
CA PRO A 303 7.47 -7.20 16.42
C PRO A 303 5.95 -7.24 16.34
N SER A 304 5.34 -7.95 17.28
CA SER A 304 3.91 -7.87 17.57
C SER A 304 3.64 -6.83 18.67
N ARG A 305 2.37 -6.47 18.82
CA ARG A 305 1.88 -5.66 19.94
C ARG A 305 0.50 -6.07 20.37
N LEU A 306 0.11 -5.68 21.57
CA LEU A 306 -1.29 -5.77 21.98
C LEU A 306 -2.14 -4.77 21.19
N LEU A 307 -3.42 -5.11 21.03
CA LEU A 307 -4.41 -4.19 20.51
C LEU A 307 -4.57 -3.00 21.45
N THR A 308 -4.75 -1.83 20.85
CA THR A 308 -5.14 -0.62 21.56
C THR A 308 -6.61 -0.67 21.94
N ASP A 309 -7.02 0.13 22.92
CA ASP A 309 -8.43 0.26 23.32
C ASP A 309 -9.33 0.65 22.15
N GLU A 310 -8.83 1.48 21.23
CA GLU A 310 -9.59 1.91 20.05
C GLU A 310 -9.77 0.77 19.04
N GLU A 311 -8.75 -0.07 18.86
CA GLU A 311 -8.86 -1.27 18.01
C GLU A 311 -9.82 -2.30 18.60
N ILE A 312 -9.81 -2.48 19.93
CA ILE A 312 -10.78 -3.36 20.61
C ILE A 312 -12.22 -2.84 20.41
N LYS A 313 -12.43 -1.52 20.52
CA LYS A 313 -13.74 -0.90 20.21
C LYS A 313 -14.12 -1.10 18.74
N ASN A 314 -13.16 -0.95 17.83
CA ASN A 314 -13.39 -1.16 16.40
C ASN A 314 -13.75 -2.61 16.09
N ILE A 315 -13.09 -3.60 16.70
CA ILE A 315 -13.46 -5.02 16.57
C ILE A 315 -14.91 -5.23 17.03
N ASN A 316 -15.30 -4.69 18.18
CA ASN A 316 -16.69 -4.82 18.67
C ASN A 316 -17.69 -4.20 17.68
N ARG A 317 -17.40 -3.00 17.17
CA ARG A 317 -18.24 -2.32 16.16
C ARG A 317 -18.34 -3.10 14.85
N ILE A 318 -17.23 -3.68 14.38
CA ILE A 318 -17.20 -4.53 13.20
C ILE A 318 -18.04 -5.78 13.45
N GLY A 319 -17.84 -6.45 14.58
CA GLY A 319 -18.60 -7.63 14.97
C GLY A 319 -20.11 -7.39 15.01
N ASP A 320 -20.56 -6.25 15.54
CA ASP A 320 -21.98 -5.88 15.57
C ASP A 320 -22.53 -5.53 14.18
N THR A 321 -21.74 -4.82 13.38
CA THR A 321 -22.12 -4.50 11.99
C THR A 321 -22.24 -5.75 11.13
N VAL A 322 -21.27 -6.67 11.21
CA VAL A 322 -21.28 -7.95 10.48
C VAL A 322 -22.49 -8.79 10.89
N LYS A 323 -22.81 -8.88 12.19
CA LYS A 323 -24.03 -9.57 12.65
C LYS A 323 -25.28 -8.96 12.03
N MET A 324 -25.38 -7.64 11.99
CA MET A 324 -26.53 -6.94 11.40
C MET A 324 -26.65 -7.21 9.90
N ILE A 325 -25.54 -7.17 9.16
CA ILE A 325 -25.51 -7.48 7.72
C ILE A 325 -25.86 -8.94 7.47
N GLN A 326 -25.33 -9.88 8.26
CA GLN A 326 -25.66 -11.31 8.16
C GLN A 326 -27.14 -11.59 8.42
N GLN A 327 -27.74 -10.93 9.42
CA GLN A 327 -29.19 -11.04 9.64
C GLN A 327 -29.98 -10.44 8.48
N THR A 328 -29.56 -9.27 7.97
CA THR A 328 -30.20 -8.63 6.82
C THR A 328 -30.14 -9.51 5.57
N LEU A 329 -28.98 -10.09 5.27
CA LEU A 329 -28.79 -11.04 4.17
C LEU A 329 -29.66 -12.29 4.35
N LYS A 330 -29.73 -12.83 5.57
CA LYS A 330 -30.58 -13.98 5.89
C LYS A 330 -32.06 -13.66 5.65
N TYR A 331 -32.55 -12.51 6.14
CA TYR A 331 -33.93 -12.08 5.90
C TYR A 331 -34.20 -11.82 4.41
N TRP A 332 -33.25 -11.21 3.71
CA TRP A 332 -33.37 -10.94 2.28
C TRP A 332 -33.51 -12.24 1.46
N ILE A 333 -32.64 -13.22 1.72
CA ILE A 333 -32.72 -14.55 1.10
C ILE A 333 -34.03 -15.25 1.45
N GLN A 334 -34.52 -15.11 2.68
CA GLN A 334 -35.80 -15.67 3.09
C GLN A 334 -36.96 -15.04 2.31
N ILE A 335 -37.00 -13.72 2.18
CA ILE A 335 -38.02 -13.00 1.40
C ILE A 335 -38.00 -13.49 -0.06
N MET A 336 -36.82 -13.52 -0.70
CA MET A 336 -36.68 -14.04 -2.07
C MET A 336 -37.22 -15.47 -2.20
N ARG A 337 -36.95 -16.33 -1.22
CA ARG A 337 -37.43 -17.71 -1.22
C ARG A 337 -38.95 -17.78 -1.09
N ASP A 338 -39.52 -16.98 -0.18
CA ASP A 338 -40.96 -16.95 0.08
C ASP A 338 -41.72 -16.39 -1.13
N GLU A 339 -41.21 -15.35 -1.78
CA GLU A 339 -41.76 -14.80 -3.02
C GLU A 339 -41.77 -15.84 -4.15
N ARG A 340 -40.66 -16.55 -4.34
CA ARG A 340 -40.58 -17.65 -5.33
C ARG A 340 -41.58 -18.76 -5.03
N MET A 341 -41.73 -19.14 -3.75
CA MET A 341 -42.71 -20.13 -3.34
C MET A 341 -44.15 -19.65 -3.57
N ALA A 342 -44.43 -18.36 -3.37
CA ALA A 342 -45.75 -17.79 -3.62
C ALA A 342 -46.09 -17.75 -5.12
N ILE A 343 -45.14 -17.34 -5.97
CA ILE A 343 -45.29 -17.38 -7.44
C ILE A 343 -45.54 -18.83 -7.89
N ALA A 344 -44.73 -19.78 -7.44
CA ALA A 344 -44.86 -21.19 -7.81
C ALA A 344 -46.17 -21.85 -7.32
N ARG A 345 -46.85 -21.28 -6.31
CA ARG A 345 -48.16 -21.74 -5.83
C ARG A 345 -49.35 -21.10 -6.55
N ASN A 346 -49.14 -19.94 -7.20
CA ASN A 346 -50.17 -19.20 -7.91
C ASN A 346 -50.18 -19.48 -9.44
N ILE A 347 -49.20 -20.26 -9.93
CA ILE A 347 -49.17 -20.90 -11.26
C ILE A 347 -49.73 -22.31 -11.10
#